data_AF-A0A7Y2ACZ2-F1
#
_entry.id   AF-A0A7Y2ACZ2-F1
#
_cell.length_a   1.000
_cell.length_b   1.000
_cell.length_c   1.000
_cell.angle_alpha   90.00
_cell.angle_beta   90.00
_cell.angle_gamma   90.00
#
_symmetry.space_group_name_H-M   'P 1'
#
loop_
_entity.id
_entity.type
_entity.pdbx_description
1 polymer ?
#
loop_
_entity_poly.entity_id
_entity_poly.type
_entity_poly.pdbx_seq_one_letter_code
_entity_poly.pdbx_strand_id
1 'polypeptide(L)'
;MITVLLFLITPVLLLLFFRSTRENNEKRSSIKEKLESAAANEFLPRTKKEFQWFILLSITAGICEELLFRGFLIWYFESLTNTLIAAVLSSILFGLAHSYQGVTGIFRSGLMGIILALILVWTDSLLILIFLHIAGDVYNGVIGWLGYGEFKNPTLKNS
;
A
#
# COMPACT_ATOMS: atom_id res chain seq x y z
N MET A 1 -12.49 -17.33 -10.58
CA MET A 1 -12.00 -18.16 -9.46
C MET A 1 -10.82 -17.50 -8.72
N ILE A 2 -9.76 -17.09 -9.42
CA ILE A 2 -8.58 -16.39 -8.82
C ILE A 2 -8.97 -15.09 -8.11
N THR A 3 -9.83 -14.28 -8.72
CA THR A 3 -10.32 -13.01 -8.15
C THR A 3 -11.00 -13.22 -6.79
N VAL A 4 -11.92 -14.17 -6.70
CA VAL A 4 -12.65 -14.48 -5.46
C VAL A 4 -11.68 -14.95 -4.37
N LEU A 5 -10.69 -15.78 -4.72
CA LEU A 5 -9.66 -16.22 -3.78
C LEU A 5 -8.84 -15.03 -3.26
N LEU A 6 -8.44 -14.09 -4.12
CA LEU A 6 -7.72 -12.87 -3.69
C LEU A 6 -8.55 -12.02 -2.72
N PHE A 7 -9.83 -11.78 -3.03
CA PHE A 7 -10.71 -11.00 -2.15
C PHE A 7 -10.97 -11.65 -0.80
N LEU A 8 -10.95 -12.99 -0.71
CA LEU A 8 -11.17 -13.71 0.55
C LEU A 8 -9.87 -13.94 1.35
N ILE A 9 -8.77 -14.27 0.68
CA ILE A 9 -7.52 -14.64 1.34
C ILE A 9 -6.78 -13.40 1.85
N THR A 10 -6.72 -12.32 1.08
CA THR A 10 -5.93 -11.13 1.45
C THR A 10 -6.37 -10.52 2.78
N PRO A 11 -7.68 -10.30 3.06
CA PRO A 11 -8.11 -9.79 4.36
C PRO A 11 -7.80 -10.74 5.51
N VAL A 12 -7.94 -12.06 5.29
CA VAL A 12 -7.60 -13.08 6.31
C VAL A 12 -6.11 -13.04 6.63
N LEU A 13 -5.25 -12.97 5.62
CA LEU A 13 -3.80 -12.87 5.81
C LEU A 13 -3.41 -11.58 6.55
N LEU A 14 -4.02 -10.44 6.20
CA LEU A 14 -3.80 -9.17 6.91
C LEU A 14 -4.24 -9.25 8.38
N LEU A 15 -5.37 -9.89 8.66
CA LEU A 15 -5.86 -10.08 10.03
C LEU A 15 -4.95 -11.02 10.84
N LEU A 16 -4.50 -12.12 10.24
CA LEU A 16 -3.56 -13.05 10.87
C LEU A 16 -2.21 -12.36 11.14
N PHE A 17 -1.69 -11.59 10.19
CA PHE A 17 -0.48 -10.79 10.36
C PHE A 17 -0.64 -9.78 11.49
N PHE A 18 -1.74 -9.01 11.49
CA PHE A 18 -2.04 -8.03 12.54
C PHE A 18 -2.07 -8.69 13.91
N ARG A 19 -2.81 -9.80 14.06
CA ARG A 19 -2.95 -10.51 15.33
C ARG A 19 -1.60 -11.07 15.82
N SER A 20 -0.90 -11.82 14.97
CA SER A 20 0.41 -12.41 15.28
C SER A 20 1.41 -11.35 15.72
N THR A 21 1.44 -10.20 15.04
CA THR A 21 2.40 -9.13 15.33
C THR A 21 1.98 -8.34 16.56
N ARG A 22 0.69 -8.02 16.72
CA ARG A 22 0.18 -7.29 17.90
C ARG A 22 0.48 -8.02 19.20
N GLU A 23 0.34 -9.34 19.20
CA GLU A 23 0.55 -10.20 20.38
C GLU A 23 2.04 -10.49 20.65
N ASN A 24 2.95 -10.20 19.71
CA ASN A 24 4.37 -10.50 19.84
C ASN A 24 5.23 -9.22 19.94
N ASN A 25 5.77 -8.98 21.13
CA ASN A 25 6.57 -7.78 21.41
C ASN A 25 7.89 -7.71 20.62
N GLU A 26 8.55 -8.84 20.33
CA GLU A 26 9.79 -8.89 19.54
C GLU A 26 9.53 -8.56 18.06
N LYS A 27 8.42 -9.05 17.50
CA LYS A 27 7.99 -8.67 16.13
C LYS A 27 7.67 -7.18 16.05
N ARG A 28 7.12 -6.59 17.11
CA ARG A 28 6.82 -5.15 17.14
C ARG A 28 8.08 -4.29 17.27
N SER A 29 9.03 -4.68 18.14
CA SER A 29 10.29 -3.93 18.27
C SER A 29 11.10 -3.97 16.97
N SER A 30 11.19 -5.14 16.32
CA SER A 30 11.86 -5.27 15.02
C SER A 30 11.16 -4.49 13.90
N ILE A 31 9.82 -4.41 13.89
CA ILE A 31 9.10 -3.52 12.97
C ILE A 31 9.43 -2.07 13.26
N LYS A 32 9.41 -1.65 14.53
CA LYS A 32 9.72 -0.27 14.92
C LYS A 32 11.12 0.14 14.49
N GLU A 33 12.12 -0.70 14.70
CA GLU A 33 13.51 -0.46 14.27
C GLU A 33 13.64 -0.33 12.74
N LYS A 34 12.97 -1.22 11.99
CA LYS A 34 12.91 -1.15 10.52
C LYS A 34 12.20 0.11 10.02
N LEU A 35 11.16 0.54 10.74
CA LEU A 35 10.51 1.80 10.44
C LEU A 35 11.49 2.92 10.70
N GLU A 36 12.06 3.09 11.90
CA GLU A 36 12.98 4.20 12.24
C GLU A 36 14.14 4.41 11.24
N SER A 37 14.61 3.35 10.58
CA SER A 37 15.63 3.40 9.52
C SER A 37 15.11 3.72 8.10
N ALA A 38 13.80 3.68 7.87
CA ALA A 38 13.15 4.00 6.59
C ALA A 38 12.76 5.48 6.48
N ALA A 39 13.10 6.12 5.36
CA ALA A 39 12.82 7.55 5.12
C ALA A 39 11.31 7.92 5.07
N ALA A 40 10.39 6.96 4.97
CA ALA A 40 8.96 7.18 4.73
C ALA A 40 8.08 7.18 6.00
N ASN A 41 8.67 7.23 7.19
CA ASN A 41 7.94 7.07 8.46
C ASN A 41 6.99 8.21 8.82
N GLU A 42 7.15 9.36 8.19
CA GLU A 42 6.45 10.57 8.59
C GLU A 42 4.94 10.47 8.30
N PHE A 43 4.55 9.69 7.29
CA PHE A 43 3.16 9.56 6.84
C PHE A 43 2.40 8.38 7.47
N LEU A 44 3.05 7.61 8.34
CA LEU A 44 2.44 6.42 8.94
C LEU A 44 1.60 6.76 10.18
N PRO A 45 0.43 6.10 10.38
CA PRO A 45 -0.45 6.40 11.49
C PRO A 45 0.13 5.92 12.82
N ARG A 46 0.05 6.77 13.85
CA ARG A 46 0.54 6.52 15.22
C ARG A 46 -0.61 6.42 16.22
N THR A 47 -1.73 7.08 15.94
CA THR A 47 -2.93 7.02 16.78
C THR A 47 -4.04 6.22 16.12
N LYS A 48 -5.02 5.75 16.91
CA LYS A 48 -6.22 5.07 16.38
C LYS A 48 -6.99 5.97 15.40
N LYS A 49 -7.05 7.27 15.67
CA LYS A 49 -7.74 8.25 14.83
C LYS A 49 -7.01 8.43 13.50
N GLU A 50 -5.68 8.58 13.53
CA GLU A 50 -4.87 8.62 12.30
C GLU A 50 -5.02 7.34 11.49
N PHE A 51 -5.02 6.17 12.14
CA PHE A 51 -5.22 4.89 11.44
C PHE A 51 -6.56 4.85 10.71
N GLN A 52 -7.65 5.29 11.33
CA GLN A 52 -8.96 5.37 10.68
C GLN A 52 -8.96 6.29 9.46
N TRP A 53 -8.35 7.47 9.57
CA TRP A 53 -8.18 8.38 8.43
C TRP A 53 -7.30 7.79 7.34
N PHE A 54 -6.25 7.07 7.73
CA PHE A 54 -5.36 6.38 6.82
C PHE A 54 -6.11 5.33 5.99
N ILE A 55 -7.01 4.54 6.60
CA ILE A 55 -7.84 3.58 5.84
C ILE A 55 -8.70 4.29 4.79
N LEU A 56 -9.34 5.42 5.15
CA LEU A 56 -10.14 6.19 4.19
C LEU A 56 -9.25 6.74 3.06
N LEU A 57 -8.08 7.27 3.40
CA LEU A 57 -7.09 7.72 2.43
C LEU A 57 -6.69 6.59 1.49
N SER A 58 -6.32 5.41 2.01
CA SER A 58 -5.96 4.22 1.22
C SER A 58 -7.05 3.84 0.22
N ILE A 59 -8.33 3.87 0.64
CA ILE A 59 -9.46 3.58 -0.26
C ILE A 59 -9.54 4.62 -1.38
N THR A 60 -9.50 5.91 -1.03
CA THR A 60 -9.61 6.99 -2.02
C THR A 60 -8.40 7.02 -2.97
N ALA A 61 -7.19 6.84 -2.45
CA ALA A 61 -5.95 6.80 -3.22
C ALA A 61 -5.95 5.60 -4.16
N GLY A 62 -6.20 4.39 -3.65
CA GLY A 62 -6.22 3.19 -4.48
C GLY A 62 -7.28 3.23 -5.59
N ILE A 63 -8.42 3.90 -5.40
CA ILE A 63 -9.40 4.11 -6.48
C ILE A 63 -8.88 5.14 -7.49
N CYS A 64 -8.53 6.34 -7.02
CA CYS A 64 -8.17 7.47 -7.89
C CYS A 64 -6.88 7.19 -8.67
N GLU A 65 -5.88 6.63 -8.02
CA GLU A 65 -4.58 6.34 -8.63
C GLU A 65 -4.69 5.22 -9.67
N GLU A 66 -5.41 4.14 -9.39
CA GLU A 66 -5.59 3.09 -10.40
C GLU A 66 -6.42 3.57 -11.59
N LEU A 67 -7.48 4.34 -11.37
CA LEU A 67 -8.25 4.94 -12.46
C LEU A 67 -7.38 5.86 -13.34
N LEU A 68 -6.55 6.69 -12.73
CA LEU A 68 -5.69 7.62 -13.46
C LEU A 68 -4.54 6.92 -14.17
N PHE A 69 -3.72 6.16 -13.44
CA PHE A 69 -2.49 5.60 -13.98
C PHE A 69 -2.75 4.35 -14.83
N ARG A 70 -3.65 3.46 -14.40
CA ARG A 70 -3.85 2.15 -15.05
C ARG A 70 -5.03 2.16 -15.99
N GLY A 71 -6.09 2.88 -15.64
CA GLY A 71 -7.20 3.13 -16.55
C GLY A 71 -6.80 4.13 -17.65
N PHE A 72 -6.63 5.40 -17.28
CA PHE A 72 -6.49 6.48 -18.25
C PHE A 72 -5.12 6.54 -18.93
N LEU A 73 -4.02 6.59 -18.18
CA LEU A 73 -2.69 6.81 -18.78
C LEU A 73 -2.20 5.65 -19.65
N ILE A 74 -2.46 4.40 -19.24
CA ILE A 74 -2.12 3.24 -20.09
C ILE A 74 -2.93 3.31 -21.39
N TRP A 75 -4.25 3.49 -21.33
CA TRP A 75 -5.10 3.65 -22.51
C TRP A 75 -4.60 4.78 -23.43
N TYR A 76 -4.28 5.94 -22.84
CA TYR A 76 -3.80 7.10 -23.58
C TYR A 76 -2.48 6.83 -24.29
N PHE A 77 -1.46 6.34 -23.59
CA PHE A 77 -0.15 6.08 -24.20
C PHE A 77 -0.18 4.89 -25.16
N GLU A 78 -1.03 3.90 -24.92
CA GLU A 78 -1.21 2.77 -25.83
C GLU A 78 -1.74 3.24 -27.18
N SER A 79 -2.66 4.22 -27.20
CA SER A 79 -3.15 4.83 -28.46
C SER A 79 -2.06 5.52 -29.30
N LEU A 80 -0.93 5.87 -28.67
CA LEU A 80 0.21 6.54 -29.31
C LEU A 80 1.40 5.61 -29.55
N THR A 81 1.44 4.45 -28.89
CA THR A 81 2.63 3.58 -28.84
C THR A 81 2.22 2.10 -28.89
N ASN A 82 2.47 1.35 -27.81
CA ASN A 82 2.03 -0.02 -27.58
C ASN A 82 1.85 -0.25 -26.06
N THR A 83 1.20 -1.35 -25.70
CA THR A 83 0.87 -1.69 -24.30
C THR A 83 2.09 -1.70 -23.38
N LEU A 84 3.24 -2.22 -23.85
CA LEU A 84 4.45 -2.32 -23.03
C LEU A 84 5.04 -0.93 -22.72
N ILE A 85 5.16 -0.08 -23.73
CA ILE A 85 5.64 1.29 -23.56
C ILE A 85 4.68 2.09 -22.68
N ALA A 86 3.37 1.95 -22.89
CA ALA A 86 2.33 2.59 -22.10
C ALA A 86 2.41 2.20 -20.61
N ALA A 87 2.57 0.91 -20.32
CA ALA A 87 2.74 0.39 -18.96
C ALA A 87 3.99 0.97 -18.27
N VAL A 88 5.12 1.04 -18.99
CA VAL A 88 6.36 1.61 -18.47
C VAL A 88 6.20 3.11 -18.20
N LEU A 89 5.65 3.87 -19.15
CA LEU A 89 5.46 5.32 -18.99
C LEU A 89 4.51 5.65 -17.84
N SER A 90 3.37 4.95 -17.75
CA SER A 90 2.44 5.09 -16.63
C SER A 90 3.12 4.80 -15.29
N SER A 91 3.93 3.75 -15.21
CA SER A 91 4.65 3.37 -14.00
C SER A 91 5.73 4.37 -13.59
N ILE A 92 6.44 4.97 -14.56
CA ILE A 92 7.40 6.05 -14.29
C ILE A 92 6.67 7.27 -13.72
N LEU A 93 5.56 7.68 -14.33
CA LEU A 93 4.77 8.82 -13.84
C LEU A 93 4.18 8.56 -12.45
N PHE A 94 3.74 7.33 -12.19
CA PHE A 94 3.31 6.89 -10.85
C PHE A 94 4.43 7.05 -9.83
N GLY A 95 5.64 6.62 -10.18
CA GLY A 95 6.83 6.81 -9.34
C GLY A 95 7.12 8.28 -9.05
N LEU A 96 7.06 9.13 -10.07
CA LEU A 96 7.30 10.57 -9.93
C LEU A 96 6.24 11.27 -9.09
N ALA A 97 4.98 10.83 -9.14
CA ALA A 97 3.91 11.32 -8.28
C ALA A 97 4.19 11.06 -6.78
N HIS A 98 5.05 10.10 -6.48
CA HIS A 98 5.51 9.75 -5.13
C HIS A 98 6.83 10.43 -4.74
N SER A 99 7.25 11.47 -5.45
CA SER A 99 8.48 12.22 -5.15
C SER A 99 8.55 12.80 -3.73
N TYR A 100 7.41 13.06 -3.10
CA TYR A 100 7.32 13.49 -1.70
C TYR A 100 7.85 12.44 -0.70
N GLN A 101 7.98 11.18 -1.11
CA GLN A 101 8.58 10.11 -0.30
C GLN A 101 10.12 10.00 -0.49
N GLY A 102 10.72 10.96 -1.21
CA GLY A 102 12.13 10.97 -1.57
C GLY A 102 12.46 10.01 -2.71
N VAL A 103 13.75 9.98 -3.10
CA VAL A 103 14.24 9.21 -4.26
C VAL A 103 13.93 7.72 -4.12
N THR A 104 14.12 7.14 -2.93
CA THR A 104 13.77 5.74 -2.67
C THR A 104 12.27 5.48 -2.84
N GLY A 105 11.43 6.43 -2.45
CA GLY A 105 9.98 6.36 -2.65
C GLY A 105 9.60 6.32 -4.13
N ILE A 106 10.22 7.18 -4.96
CA ILE A 106 10.02 7.20 -6.42
C ILE A 106 10.32 5.83 -7.03
N PHE A 107 11.47 5.23 -6.69
CA PHE A 107 11.85 3.93 -7.25
C PHE A 107 10.92 2.79 -6.78
N ARG A 108 10.57 2.77 -5.49
CA ARG A 108 9.69 1.72 -4.94
C ARG A 108 8.28 1.80 -5.51
N SER A 109 7.70 2.99 -5.53
CA SER A 109 6.38 3.23 -6.11
C SER A 109 6.39 2.95 -7.60
N GLY A 110 7.40 3.39 -8.36
CA GLY A 110 7.53 3.07 -9.79
C GLY A 110 7.65 1.57 -10.07
N LEU A 111 8.37 0.80 -9.23
CA LEU A 111 8.42 -0.66 -9.35
C LEU A 111 7.07 -1.32 -9.05
N MET A 112 6.38 -0.86 -8.01
CA MET A 112 4.99 -1.28 -7.75
C MET A 112 4.06 -0.88 -8.90
N GLY A 113 4.33 0.28 -9.49
CA GLY A 113 3.91 0.79 -10.79
C GLY A 113 3.80 -0.32 -11.83
N ILE A 114 4.98 -0.88 -12.13
CA ILE A 114 5.19 -1.92 -13.13
C ILE A 114 4.46 -3.21 -12.74
N ILE A 115 4.56 -3.64 -11.48
CA ILE A 115 3.92 -4.88 -11.00
C ILE A 115 2.41 -4.84 -11.23
N LEU A 116 1.76 -3.75 -10.83
CA LEU A 116 0.31 -3.60 -11.01
C LEU A 116 -0.08 -3.47 -12.49
N ALA A 117 0.74 -2.79 -13.31
CA ALA A 117 0.50 -2.74 -14.75
C ALA A 117 0.61 -4.13 -15.41
N LEU A 118 1.55 -4.98 -14.98
CA LEU A 118 1.64 -6.37 -15.44
C LEU A 118 0.42 -7.20 -15.01
N ILE A 119 -0.06 -6.99 -13.77
CA ILE A 119 -1.29 -7.65 -13.30
C ILE A 119 -2.49 -7.17 -14.13
N LEU A 120 -2.56 -5.89 -14.51
CA LEU A 120 -3.62 -5.40 -15.40
C LEU A 120 -3.59 -6.12 -16.73
N VAL A 121 -2.43 -6.16 -17.40
CA VAL A 121 -2.29 -6.83 -18.71
C VAL A 121 -2.65 -8.32 -18.63
N TRP A 122 -2.33 -8.98 -17.51
CA TRP A 122 -2.63 -10.40 -17.32
C TRP A 122 -4.09 -10.68 -16.95
N THR A 123 -4.73 -9.80 -16.17
CA THR A 123 -6.06 -10.04 -15.59
C THR A 123 -7.19 -9.28 -16.28
N ASP A 124 -6.85 -8.24 -17.05
CA ASP A 124 -7.77 -7.28 -17.67
C ASP A 124 -8.80 -6.72 -16.69
N SER A 125 -8.39 -6.52 -15.43
CA SER A 125 -9.31 -6.16 -14.33
C SER A 125 -8.76 -5.04 -13.47
N LEU A 126 -9.29 -3.83 -13.68
CA LEU A 126 -8.95 -2.68 -12.85
C LEU A 126 -9.44 -2.84 -11.40
N LEU A 127 -10.52 -3.59 -11.17
CA LEU A 127 -11.03 -3.86 -9.82
C LEU A 127 -10.04 -4.67 -8.97
N ILE A 128 -9.30 -5.60 -9.59
CA ILE A 128 -8.24 -6.35 -8.89
C ILE A 128 -7.14 -5.38 -8.45
N LEU A 129 -6.74 -4.47 -9.33
CA LEU A 129 -5.70 -3.48 -9.03
C LEU A 129 -6.10 -2.53 -7.91
N ILE A 130 -7.31 -1.97 -7.98
CA ILE A 130 -7.86 -1.10 -6.92
C ILE A 130 -7.81 -1.83 -5.58
N PHE A 131 -8.27 -3.08 -5.54
CA PHE A 131 -8.25 -3.86 -4.31
C PHE A 131 -6.82 -4.13 -3.80
N LEU A 132 -5.89 -4.53 -4.68
CA LEU A 132 -4.51 -4.80 -4.30
C LEU A 132 -3.78 -3.55 -3.81
N HIS A 133 -4.02 -2.40 -4.45
CA HIS A 133 -3.47 -1.12 -4.03
C HIS A 133 -3.97 -0.76 -2.64
N ILE A 134 -5.29 -0.74 -2.44
CA ILE A 134 -5.90 -0.46 -1.12
C ILE A 134 -5.34 -1.42 -0.07
N ALA A 135 -5.25 -2.72 -0.37
CA ALA A 135 -4.71 -3.70 0.57
C ALA A 135 -3.23 -3.44 0.91
N GLY A 136 -2.41 -3.03 -0.06
CA GLY A 136 -1.02 -2.66 0.14
C GLY A 136 -0.85 -1.43 1.03
N ASP A 137 -1.67 -0.40 0.82
CA ASP A 137 -1.66 0.79 1.66
C ASP A 137 -2.13 0.47 3.07
N VAL A 138 -3.23 -0.25 3.22
CA VAL A 138 -3.74 -0.68 4.53
C VAL A 138 -2.69 -1.52 5.25
N TYR A 139 -1.97 -2.40 4.56
CA TYR A 139 -0.84 -3.14 5.13
C TYR A 139 0.26 -2.20 5.67
N ASN A 140 0.65 -1.18 4.90
CA ASN A 140 1.62 -0.17 5.36
C ASN A 140 1.10 0.60 6.59
N GLY A 141 -0.18 0.99 6.58
CA GLY A 141 -0.84 1.62 7.72
C GLY A 141 -0.86 0.73 8.97
N VAL A 142 -1.08 -0.59 8.79
CA VAL A 142 -1.04 -1.58 9.87
C VAL A 142 0.37 -1.71 10.44
N ILE A 143 1.41 -1.78 9.59
CA ILE A 143 2.81 -1.80 10.05
C ILE A 143 3.12 -0.53 10.84
N GLY A 144 2.75 0.64 10.31
CA GLY A 144 2.94 1.94 10.97
C GLY A 144 2.30 1.97 12.35
N TRP A 145 1.04 1.55 12.43
CA TRP A 145 0.31 1.51 13.70
C TRP A 145 0.89 0.47 14.66
N LEU A 146 1.36 -0.70 14.20
CA LEU A 146 1.96 -1.71 15.08
C LEU A 146 3.33 -1.31 15.63
N GLY A 147 4.12 -0.58 14.83
CA GLY A 147 5.46 -0.11 15.19
C GLY A 147 5.47 1.16 16.05
N TYR A 148 4.64 2.16 15.71
CA TYR A 148 4.58 3.45 16.41
C TYR A 148 3.36 3.63 17.31
N GLY A 149 2.37 2.75 17.20
CA GLY A 149 1.10 2.92 17.89
C GLY A 149 1.24 3.04 19.39
N GLU A 150 0.49 3.96 19.98
CA GLU A 150 0.25 3.98 21.41
C GLU A 150 -0.66 2.80 21.80
N PHE A 151 -0.09 1.60 21.87
CA PHE A 151 -0.75 0.49 22.53
C PHE A 151 -0.68 0.79 24.02
N LYS A 152 -1.75 1.40 24.56
CA LYS A 152 -1.96 1.48 26.00
C LYS A 152 -1.72 0.09 26.58
N ASN A 153 -0.60 -0.08 27.28
CA ASN A 153 -0.35 -1.26 28.07
C ASN A 153 -1.46 -1.28 29.12
N PRO A 154 -2.39 -2.27 29.12
CA PRO A 154 -3.46 -2.30 30.11
C PRO A 154 -2.93 -2.33 31.55
N THR A 155 -1.65 -2.70 31.72
CA THR A 155 -0.93 -2.83 32.99
C THR A 155 -0.37 -1.53 33.56
N LEU A 156 -0.41 -0.39 32.85
CA LEU A 156 0.09 0.90 33.35
C LEU A 156 -1.01 1.92 33.66
N LYS A 157 -2.24 1.45 33.85
CA LYS A 157 -3.31 2.24 34.46
C LYS A 157 -3.31 1.88 35.94
N ASN A 158 -2.62 2.69 36.76
CA ASN A 158 -2.57 2.72 38.24
C ASN A 158 -1.12 2.66 38.80
N SER A 159 -0.33 3.70 38.55
CA SER A 159 0.78 4.09 39.44
C SER A 159 0.75 5.59 39.62
#